data_AF-C0E4G5-F1
#
_entry.id   AF-C0E4G5-F1
#
_cell.length_a   1.000
_cell.length_b   1.000
_cell.length_c   1.000
_cell.angle_alpha   90.00
_cell.angle_beta   90.00
_cell.angle_gamma   90.00
#
_symmetry.space_group_name_H-M   'P 1'
#
loop_
_entity.id
_entity.type
_entity.pdbx_description
1 polymer ?
#
loop_
_entity_poly.entity_id
_entity_poly.type
_entity_poly.pdbx_seq_one_letter_code
_entity_poly.pdbx_strand_id
1 'polypeptide(L)'
;YIGIVAPIVEELFFRQFLIGSLGKHAPTWMSLAVSSVLFGMFHVYSLVASEWINAVSFTAAGLGLGLVYVLSGRNVVLSSLLHIANNLPIVIMTLLV
;
A
#
# COMPACT_ATOMS: atom_id res chain seq x y z
N TYR A 1 -6.55 -15.56 -4.99
CA TYR A 1 -7.07 -14.27 -5.50
C TYR A 1 -6.61 -13.10 -4.63
N ILE A 2 -6.74 -13.18 -3.29
CA ILE A 2 -6.34 -12.11 -2.36
C ILE A 2 -4.89 -11.65 -2.58
N GLY A 3 -3.90 -12.54 -2.53
CA GLY A 3 -2.49 -12.14 -2.61
C GLY A 3 -1.96 -11.69 -3.99
N ILE A 4 -2.81 -11.60 -5.02
CA ILE A 4 -2.43 -11.06 -6.34
C ILE A 4 -3.32 -9.88 -6.70
N VAL A 5 -4.65 -10.09 -6.69
CA VAL A 5 -5.62 -9.09 -7.14
C VAL A 5 -5.75 -7.95 -6.14
N ALA A 6 -5.74 -8.23 -4.83
CA ALA A 6 -5.87 -7.17 -3.83
C ALA A 6 -4.69 -6.18 -3.87
N PRO A 7 -3.41 -6.63 -3.88
CA PRO A 7 -2.27 -5.73 -4.08
C PRO A 7 -2.40 -4.84 -5.31
N ILE A 8 -2.85 -5.37 -6.46
CA ILE A 8 -3.01 -4.57 -7.68
C ILE A 8 -4.06 -3.48 -7.47
N VAL A 9 -5.23 -3.82 -6.93
CA VAL A 9 -6.31 -2.85 -6.67
C VAL A 9 -5.86 -1.77 -5.68
N GLU A 10 -5.16 -2.17 -4.63
CA GLU A 10 -4.61 -1.25 -3.64
C GLU A 10 -3.55 -0.31 -4.24
N GLU A 11 -2.65 -0.81 -5.09
CA GLU A 11 -1.67 0.05 -5.77
C GLU A 11 -2.34 1.03 -6.74
N LEU A 12 -3.32 0.57 -7.53
CA LEU A 12 -4.08 1.46 -8.42
C LEU A 12 -4.79 2.57 -7.64
N PHE A 13 -5.42 2.25 -6.50
CA PHE A 13 -6.13 3.23 -5.70
C PHE A 13 -5.19 4.19 -4.97
N PHE A 14 -4.27 3.69 -4.15
CA PHE A 14 -3.45 4.55 -3.30
C PHE A 14 -2.33 5.25 -4.08
N ARG A 15 -1.70 4.58 -5.07
CA ARG A 15 -0.52 5.14 -5.75
C ARG A 15 -0.93 5.87 -7.01
N GLN A 16 -1.65 5.22 -7.91
CA GLN A 16 -2.02 5.86 -9.17
C GLN A 16 -3.10 6.93 -8.96
N PHE A 17 -4.22 6.58 -8.34
CA PHE A 17 -5.35 7.49 -8.17
C PHE A 17 -5.11 8.54 -7.07
N LEU A 18 -4.80 8.13 -5.84
CA LEU A 18 -4.74 9.04 -4.69
C LEU A 18 -3.51 9.95 -4.73
N ILE A 19 -2.28 9.43 -4.84
CA ILE A 19 -1.08 10.27 -5.02
C ILE A 19 -1.17 11.09 -6.32
N GLY A 20 -1.77 10.54 -7.38
CA GLY A 20 -2.02 11.28 -8.63
C GLY A 20 -2.97 12.47 -8.45
N SER A 21 -4.05 12.30 -7.70
CA SER A 21 -5.07 13.34 -7.47
C SER A 21 -4.61 14.39 -6.46
N LEU A 22 -4.00 13.97 -5.35
CA LEU A 22 -3.41 14.89 -4.37
C LEU A 22 -2.25 15.68 -4.96
N GLY A 23 -1.44 15.05 -5.81
CA GLY A 23 -0.30 15.69 -6.48
C GLY A 23 -0.67 16.85 -7.41
N LYS A 24 -1.96 17.01 -7.76
CA LYS A 24 -2.46 18.19 -8.50
C LYS A 24 -2.55 19.45 -7.63
N HIS A 25 -2.63 19.28 -6.31
CA HIS A 25 -2.92 20.36 -5.35
C HIS A 25 -1.88 20.44 -4.21
N ALA A 26 -1.04 19.43 -4.04
CA ALA A 26 -0.06 19.32 -2.96
C ALA A 26 1.27 18.75 -3.46
N PRO A 27 2.41 19.07 -2.82
CA PRO A 27 3.69 18.49 -3.17
C PRO A 27 3.71 16.97 -2.98
N THR A 28 4.59 16.29 -3.73
CA THR A 28 4.68 14.82 -3.76
C THR A 28 4.88 14.22 -2.37
N TRP A 29 5.68 14.86 -1.50
CA TRP A 29 5.93 14.34 -0.15
C TRP A 29 4.66 14.33 0.73
N MET A 30 3.79 15.34 0.60
CA MET A 30 2.50 15.37 1.32
C MET A 30 1.55 14.30 0.78
N SER A 31 1.47 14.18 -0.55
CA SER A 31 0.66 13.15 -1.21
C SER A 31 1.08 11.74 -0.79
N LEU A 32 2.40 11.52 -0.69
CA LEU A 32 2.98 10.27 -0.22
C LEU A 32 2.64 10.00 1.25
N ALA A 33 2.80 10.99 2.14
CA ALA A 33 2.48 10.84 3.56
C ALA A 33 1.00 10.51 3.77
N VAL A 34 0.09 11.26 3.13
CA VAL A 34 -1.36 11.02 3.22
C VAL A 34 -1.73 9.65 2.68
N SER A 35 -1.20 9.28 1.50
CA SER A 35 -1.45 7.94 0.93
C SER A 35 -0.96 6.82 1.85
N SER A 36 0.19 6.99 2.52
CA SER A 36 0.77 5.96 3.38
C SER A 36 -0.04 5.76 4.65
N VAL A 37 -0.46 6.85 5.29
CA VAL A 37 -1.31 6.79 6.49
C VAL A 37 -2.67 6.18 6.17
N LEU A 38 -3.30 6.60 5.06
CA LEU A 38 -4.59 6.03 4.65
C LEU A 38 -4.48 4.55 4.28
N PHE A 39 -3.36 4.12 3.68
CA PHE A 39 -3.09 2.72 3.43
C PHE A 39 -3.00 1.91 4.74
N GLY A 40 -2.31 2.42 5.76
CA GLY A 40 -2.27 1.79 7.08
C GLY A 40 -3.63 1.70 7.75
N MET A 41 -4.39 2.80 7.70
CA MET A 41 -5.75 2.85 8.26
C MET A 41 -6.74 1.95 7.54
N PHE A 42 -6.56 1.69 6.25
CA PHE A 42 -7.39 0.78 5.47
C PHE A 42 -7.36 -0.67 5.99
N HIS A 43 -6.33 -1.02 6.78
CA HIS A 43 -6.14 -2.35 7.36
C HIS A 43 -6.63 -2.46 8.82
N VAL A 44 -7.32 -1.44 9.35
CA VAL A 44 -7.94 -1.46 10.67
C VAL A 44 -9.43 -1.80 10.53
N TYR A 45 -9.89 -2.89 11.13
CA TYR A 45 -11.26 -3.40 10.98
C TYR A 45 -12.11 -3.21 12.25
N SER A 46 -11.47 -2.91 13.37
CA SER A 46 -12.06 -2.80 14.70
C SER A 46 -11.29 -1.85 15.61
N LEU A 47 -11.79 -1.64 16.83
CA LEU A 47 -11.12 -0.84 17.86
C LEU A 47 -10.12 -1.64 18.71
N VAL A 48 -9.77 -2.86 18.28
CA VAL A 48 -8.81 -3.70 19.01
C VAL A 48 -7.40 -3.12 18.86
N ALA A 49 -6.72 -2.87 19.98
CA ALA A 49 -5.42 -2.19 20.01
C ALA A 49 -4.36 -2.83 19.11
N SER A 50 -4.36 -4.15 18.93
CA SER A 50 -3.42 -4.85 18.05
C SER A 50 -3.56 -4.44 16.58
N GLU A 51 -4.77 -4.15 16.09
CA GLU A 51 -4.96 -3.69 14.71
C GLU A 51 -4.40 -2.29 14.50
N TRP A 52 -4.55 -1.41 15.48
CA TRP A 52 -3.98 -0.06 15.45
C TRP A 52 -2.45 -0.08 15.52
N ILE A 53 -1.87 -1.02 16.29
CA ILE A 53 -0.43 -1.24 16.29
C ILE A 53 0.04 -1.75 14.92
N ASN A 54 -0.68 -2.71 14.33
CA ASN A 54 -0.37 -3.23 12.99
C ASN A 54 -0.52 -2.16 11.88
N ALA A 55 -1.42 -1.19 12.04
CA ALA A 55 -1.58 -0.07 11.12
C ALA A 55 -0.29 0.74 10.95
N VAL A 56 0.60 0.78 11.96
CA VAL A 56 1.93 1.40 11.86
C VAL A 56 2.79 0.65 10.85
N SER A 57 2.81 -0.69 10.93
CA SER A 57 3.53 -1.54 9.97
C SER A 57 2.97 -1.41 8.56
N PHE A 58 1.64 -1.40 8.41
CA PHE A 58 1.01 -1.18 7.11
C PHE A 58 1.29 0.23 6.57
N THR A 59 1.31 1.26 7.42
CA THR A 59 1.70 2.63 7.02
C THR A 59 3.14 2.66 6.48
N ALA A 60 4.07 1.98 7.15
CA ALA A 60 5.45 1.87 6.70
C ALA A 60 5.57 1.12 5.37
N ALA A 61 4.82 0.03 5.18
CA ALA A 61 4.74 -0.67 3.90
C ALA A 61 4.15 0.23 2.80
N GLY A 62 3.08 0.96 3.12
CA GLY A 62 2.47 1.96 2.25
C GLY A 62 3.47 3.01 1.79
N LEU A 63 4.29 3.52 2.72
CA LEU A 63 5.36 4.47 2.43
C LEU A 63 6.44 3.88 1.53
N GLY A 64 6.92 2.66 1.81
CA GLY A 64 7.93 1.99 1.00
C GLY A 64 7.45 1.79 -0.44
N LEU A 65 6.25 1.25 -0.63
CA LEU A 65 5.63 1.06 -1.95
C LEU A 65 5.34 2.39 -2.65
N GLY A 66 4.91 3.41 -1.91
CA GLY A 66 4.72 4.76 -2.43
C GLY A 66 6.03 5.42 -2.88
N LEU A 67 7.13 5.21 -2.16
CA LEU A 67 8.47 5.65 -2.57
C LEU A 67 8.90 4.95 -3.85
N VAL A 68 8.73 3.63 -3.95
CA VAL A 68 9.01 2.89 -5.20
C VAL A 68 8.22 3.49 -6.36
N TYR A 69 6.91 3.71 -6.19
CA TYR A 69 6.08 4.31 -7.21
C TYR A 69 6.60 5.68 -7.64
N VAL A 70 6.89 6.59 -6.70
CA VAL A 70 7.39 7.94 -7.03
C VAL A 70 8.77 7.90 -7.68
N LEU A 71 9.72 7.15 -7.12
CA LEU A 71 11.11 7.09 -7.58
C LEU A 71 11.25 6.36 -8.93
N SER A 72 10.34 5.46 -9.26
CA SER A 72 10.29 4.79 -10.57
C SER A 72 9.61 5.61 -11.67
N GLY A 73 9.34 6.89 -11.43
CA GLY A 73 8.63 7.74 -12.39
C GLY A 73 7.13 7.44 -12.46
N ARG A 74 6.51 7.09 -11.33
CA ARG A 74 5.08 6.75 -11.20
C ARG A 74 4.70 5.45 -11.91
N ASN A 75 5.55 4.43 -11.83
CA ASN A 75 5.27 3.10 -12.38
C ASN A 75 4.46 2.24 -11.39
N VAL A 76 3.14 2.18 -11.58
CA VAL A 76 2.23 1.39 -10.73
C VAL A 76 2.42 -0.13 -10.90
N VAL A 77 2.90 -0.58 -12.05
CA VAL A 77 3.16 -2.01 -12.29
C VAL A 77 4.31 -2.47 -11.40
N LEU A 78 5.37 -1.68 -11.29
CA LEU A 78 6.51 -2.01 -10.43
C LEU A 78 6.10 -2.07 -8.95
N SER A 79 5.35 -1.09 -8.46
CA SER A 79 4.89 -1.13 -7.06
C SER A 79 3.93 -2.31 -6.82
N SER A 80 3.08 -2.65 -7.80
CA SER A 80 2.20 -3.82 -7.74
C SER A 80 2.97 -5.13 -7.64
N LEU A 81 3.99 -5.32 -8.48
CA LEU A 81 4.81 -6.54 -8.45
C LEU A 81 5.53 -6.71 -7.12
N LEU A 82 6.09 -5.64 -6.56
CA LEU A 82 6.73 -5.70 -5.24
C LEU A 82 5.71 -5.97 -4.12
N HIS A 83 4.51 -5.39 -4.21
CA HIS A 83 3.47 -5.63 -3.22
C HIS A 83 2.95 -7.07 -3.26
N ILE A 84 2.77 -7.64 -4.45
CA ILE A 84 2.46 -9.07 -4.64
C ILE A 84 3.59 -9.93 -4.05
N ALA A 85 4.84 -9.61 -4.36
CA ALA A 85 6.00 -10.33 -3.84
C ALA A 85 6.05 -10.30 -2.30
N ASN A 86 5.74 -9.16 -1.68
CA ASN A 86 5.66 -9.01 -0.23
C ASN A 86 4.52 -9.83 0.40
N ASN A 87 3.46 -10.12 -0.36
CA ASN A 87 2.34 -10.96 0.10
C ASN A 87 2.57 -12.47 -0.12
N LEU A 88 3.60 -12.87 -0.87
CA LEU A 88 3.86 -14.30 -1.15
C LEU A 88 4.00 -15.17 0.10
N PRO A 89 4.67 -14.76 1.19
CA PRO A 89 4.75 -15.59 2.40
C PRO A 89 3.38 -15.94 2.97
N ILE A 90 2.46 -14.97 3.01
CA ILE A 90 1.07 -15.18 3.46
C ILE A 90 0.33 -16.13 2.50
N VAL A 91 0.50 -15.95 1.19
CA VAL A 91 -0.13 -16.84 0.19
C VAL A 91 0.36 -18.27 0.35
N ILE A 92 1.67 -18.46 0.50
CA ILE A 92 2.28 -19.78 0.68
C ILE A 92 1.77 -20.43 1.97
N MET A 93 1.78 -19.71 3.10
CA MET A 93 1.27 -20.23 4.36
C MET A 93 -0.20 -20.63 4.27
N THR A 94 -1.04 -19.83 3.59
CA THR A 94 -2.47 -20.13 3.43
C THR A 94 -2.73 -21.36 2.56
N LEU A 95 -1.81 -21.72 1.65
CA LEU A 95 -1.96 -22.89 0.77
C LEU A 95 -1.41 -24.19 1.38
N LEU A 96 -0.58 -24.07 2.43
CA LEU A 96 0.06 -25.20 3.10
C LEU A 96 -0.70 -25.69 4.35
N VAL A 97 -1.75 -24.98 4.75
CA VAL A 97 -2.64 -25.29 5.88
C VAL A 97 -4.03 -25.63 5.36
#